data_AF-A0A034W128-F1
#
_entry.id   AF-A0A034W128-F1
#
_cell.length_a   1.000
_cell.length_b   1.000
_cell.length_c   1.000
_cell.angle_alpha   90.00
_cell.angle_beta   90.00
_cell.angle_gamma   90.00
#
_symmetry.space_group_name_H-M   'P 1'
#
loop_
_entity.id
_entity.type
_entity.pdbx_description
1 polymer ?
#
loop_
_entity_poly.entity_id
_entity_poly.type
_entity_poly.pdbx_seq_one_letter_code
_entity_poly.pdbx_strand_id
1 'polypeptide(L)'
;MSALSITNVKEHCRTCLKKLKRKNINCSINLEEEEELFDCKDFCISIIGNELIQQFITSCMEGQWTSEEAKTMSQEYPQYMCIYCYKKLQGVVSFKKQVRNSTQKLQELLCRNAPKAEIVHDEENQEMDNNSCVEQSTTNIFKQQSKD
;
A
#
# COMPACT_ATOMS: atom_id res chain seq x y z
N MET A 1 -12.93 19.40 15.91
CA MET A 1 -13.05 18.60 14.69
C MET A 1 -13.41 19.54 13.54
N SER A 2 -12.75 19.45 12.38
CA SER A 2 -13.14 20.21 11.18
C SER A 2 -14.14 19.38 10.40
N ALA A 3 -15.30 19.95 10.04
CA ALA A 3 -16.25 19.29 9.15
C ALA A 3 -15.70 19.29 7.71
N LEU A 4 -15.90 18.20 6.98
CA LEU A 4 -15.60 18.12 5.55
C LEU A 4 -16.70 18.83 4.77
N SER A 5 -16.32 19.72 3.85
CA SER A 5 -17.24 20.48 3.00
C SER A 5 -16.71 20.60 1.58
N ILE A 6 -17.58 20.94 0.63
CA ILE A 6 -17.19 21.24 -0.76
C ILE A 6 -16.12 22.35 -0.80
N THR A 7 -16.22 23.34 0.09
CA THR A 7 -15.29 24.47 0.16
C THR A 7 -13.90 24.10 0.71
N ASN A 8 -13.75 22.98 1.42
CA ASN A 8 -12.49 22.58 2.04
C ASN A 8 -11.98 21.20 1.60
N VAL A 9 -12.71 20.46 0.76
CA VAL A 9 -12.37 19.09 0.36
C VAL A 9 -10.94 18.98 -0.20
N LYS A 10 -10.51 19.96 -0.98
CA LYS A 10 -9.17 19.98 -1.60
C LYS A 10 -8.04 20.09 -0.57
N GLU A 11 -8.32 20.53 0.66
CA GLU A 11 -7.34 20.67 1.75
C GLU A 11 -7.04 19.36 2.48
N HIS A 12 -7.71 18.27 2.13
CA HIS A 12 -7.64 17.02 2.88
C HIS A 12 -6.83 15.94 2.15
N CYS A 13 -6.41 14.91 2.87
CA CYS A 13 -5.84 13.71 2.28
C CYS A 13 -6.88 12.99 1.43
N ARG A 14 -6.50 12.58 0.23
CA ARG A 14 -7.36 11.81 -0.68
C ARG A 14 -7.93 10.53 -0.08
N THR A 15 -7.21 9.90 0.84
CA THR A 15 -7.57 8.60 1.42
C THR A 15 -8.21 8.73 2.79
N CYS A 16 -7.52 9.35 3.76
CA CYS A 16 -8.00 9.39 5.15
C CYS A 16 -8.78 10.66 5.51
N LEU A 17 -8.93 11.60 4.57
CA LEU A 17 -9.63 12.87 4.76
C LEU A 17 -9.10 13.70 5.95
N LYS A 18 -7.88 13.44 6.42
CA LYS A 18 -7.19 14.29 7.39
C LYS A 18 -6.83 15.62 6.71
N LYS A 19 -7.13 16.74 7.37
CA LYS A 19 -6.73 18.07 6.88
C LYS A 19 -5.20 18.15 6.79
N LEU A 20 -4.70 18.49 5.61
CA LEU A 20 -3.28 18.64 5.34
C LEU A 20 -2.86 20.08 5.63
N LYS A 21 -1.75 20.25 6.35
CA LYS A 21 -1.14 21.58 6.48
C LYS A 21 -0.33 21.83 5.22
N ARG A 22 -0.89 22.55 4.24
CA ARG A 22 -0.19 22.95 3.01
C ARG A 22 0.89 24.01 3.27
N LYS A 23 1.79 23.78 4.23
CA LYS A 23 3.03 24.55 4.33
C LYS A 23 4.08 23.88 3.43
N ASN A 24 3.89 24.10 2.14
CA ASN A 24 4.90 24.16 1.08
C ASN A 24 6.12 23.22 1.19
N ILE A 25 6.13 22.07 0.51
CA ILE A 25 7.39 21.41 0.13
C ILE A 25 7.21 20.70 -1.23
N ASN A 26 7.74 21.32 -2.29
CA ASN A 26 8.20 20.59 -3.48
C ASN A 26 9.39 19.72 -3.05
N CYS A 27 9.11 18.57 -2.42
CA CYS A 27 10.16 17.63 -2.05
C CYS A 27 10.23 16.59 -3.15
N SER A 28 11.23 16.70 -4.02
CA SER A 28 11.73 15.57 -4.80
C SER A 28 12.39 14.63 -3.78
N ILE A 29 11.63 13.69 -3.23
CA ILE A 29 12.14 12.76 -2.22
C ILE A 29 12.88 11.65 -2.97
N ASN A 30 14.21 11.62 -2.84
CA ASN A 30 14.95 10.36 -2.94
C ASN A 30 14.61 9.57 -1.67
N LEU A 31 13.91 8.45 -1.83
CA LEU A 31 13.34 7.63 -0.77
C LEU A 31 14.37 6.75 -0.03
N GLU A 32 15.67 6.97 -0.25
CA GLU A 32 16.75 6.13 0.28
C GLU A 32 17.27 6.57 1.67
N GLU A 33 16.84 7.73 2.18
CA GLU A 33 17.19 8.21 3.52
C GLU A 33 15.98 8.04 4.46
N GLU A 34 15.72 6.79 4.87
CA GLU A 34 14.48 6.39 5.57
C GLU A 34 14.40 6.78 7.06
N GLU A 35 15.50 7.16 7.71
CA GLU A 35 15.51 7.26 9.18
C GLU A 35 15.25 8.67 9.75
N GLU A 36 15.54 9.76 9.03
CA GLU A 36 15.40 11.12 9.60
C GLU A 36 14.09 11.85 9.27
N LEU A 37 13.26 11.30 8.37
CA LEU A 37 12.02 11.96 7.91
C LEU A 37 10.80 11.74 8.82
N PHE A 38 10.94 10.99 9.91
CA PHE A 38 9.83 10.66 10.81
C PHE A 38 9.23 11.86 11.55
N ASP A 39 9.93 12.99 11.66
CA ASP A 39 9.43 14.14 12.42
C ASP A 39 8.63 15.16 11.59
N CYS A 40 8.53 14.97 10.27
CA CYS A 40 7.85 15.93 9.43
C CYS A 40 6.39 15.52 9.19
N LYS A 41 5.55 15.83 10.18
CA LYS A 41 4.12 15.48 10.26
C LYS A 41 3.24 16.10 9.15
N ASP A 42 3.80 16.95 8.30
CA ASP A 42 3.06 17.79 7.35
C ASP A 42 3.39 17.50 5.86
N PHE A 43 4.18 16.45 5.55
CA PHE A 43 4.42 16.07 4.15
C PHE A 43 3.17 15.51 3.44
N CYS A 44 2.94 15.99 2.22
CA CYS A 44 1.92 15.50 1.33
C CYS A 44 2.48 15.20 -0.07
N ILE A 45 2.00 14.12 -0.68
CA ILE A 45 2.46 13.63 -1.98
C ILE A 45 1.41 13.98 -3.02
N SER A 46 1.84 14.62 -4.10
CA SER A 46 0.97 14.95 -5.24
C SER A 46 0.54 13.69 -5.98
N ILE A 47 -0.74 13.60 -6.30
CA ILE A 47 -1.30 12.47 -7.06
C ILE A 47 -0.99 12.60 -8.56
N ILE A 48 -0.99 13.83 -9.09
CA ILE A 48 -0.87 14.10 -10.53
C ILE A 48 0.44 13.55 -11.12
N GLY A 49 1.52 13.53 -10.33
CA GLY A 49 2.83 13.00 -10.74
C GLY A 49 3.17 11.61 -10.22
N ASN A 50 2.22 10.89 -9.61
CA ASN A 50 2.50 9.61 -8.96
C ASN A 50 1.60 8.50 -9.53
N GLU A 51 2.11 7.77 -10.52
CA GLU A 51 1.38 6.70 -11.22
C GLU A 51 0.90 5.60 -10.27
N LEU A 52 1.70 5.24 -9.27
CA LEU A 52 1.37 4.22 -8.28
C LEU A 52 0.11 4.59 -7.50
N ILE A 53 -0.03 5.86 -7.08
CA ILE A 53 -1.24 6.35 -6.43
C ILE A 53 -2.42 6.36 -7.41
N GLN A 54 -2.21 6.83 -8.64
CA GLN A 54 -3.28 6.90 -9.65
C GLN A 54 -3.84 5.52 -9.98
N GLN A 55 -2.98 4.55 -10.28
CA GLN A 55 -3.38 3.19 -10.58
C GLN A 55 -4.09 2.54 -9.40
N PHE A 56 -3.62 2.76 -8.17
CA PHE A 56 -4.27 2.22 -6.99
C PHE A 56 -5.69 2.78 -6.80
N ILE A 57 -5.85 4.10 -6.90
CA ILE A 57 -7.17 4.74 -6.82
C ILE A 57 -8.08 4.20 -7.90
N THR A 58 -7.62 4.13 -9.15
CA THR A 58 -8.39 3.57 -10.27
C THR A 58 -8.83 2.14 -9.96
N SER A 59 -7.91 1.26 -9.53
CA SER A 59 -8.21 -0.14 -9.23
C SER A 59 -9.22 -0.31 -8.09
N CYS A 60 -9.25 0.61 -7.12
CA CYS A 60 -10.24 0.58 -6.03
C CYS A 60 -11.63 1.05 -6.48
N MET A 61 -11.71 1.77 -7.60
CA MET A 61 -12.94 2.35 -8.15
C MET A 61 -13.39 1.66 -9.45
N GLU A 62 -12.67 0.63 -9.90
CA GLU A 62 -13.03 -0.17 -11.09
C GLU A 62 -14.46 -0.71 -10.96
N GLY A 63 -15.29 -0.45 -11.99
CA GLY A 63 -16.70 -0.85 -12.02
C GLY A 63 -17.67 0.12 -11.35
N GLN A 64 -17.20 1.20 -10.71
CA GLN A 64 -18.07 2.18 -10.04
C GLN A 64 -18.29 3.48 -10.80
N TRP A 65 -17.46 3.81 -11.80
CA TRP A 65 -17.51 5.13 -12.46
C TRP A 65 -17.74 5.05 -13.97
N THR A 66 -18.57 5.98 -14.44
CA THR A 66 -18.66 6.40 -15.83
C THR A 66 -17.46 7.26 -16.24
N SER A 67 -17.23 7.41 -17.55
CA SER A 67 -16.12 8.21 -18.09
C SER A 67 -16.20 9.70 -17.72
N GLU A 68 -17.40 10.21 -17.41
CA GLU A 68 -17.65 11.58 -16.99
C GLU A 68 -17.32 11.79 -15.51
N GLU A 69 -17.70 10.84 -14.65
CA GLU A 69 -17.33 10.82 -13.24
C GLU A 69 -15.80 10.79 -13.08
N ALA A 70 -15.10 9.95 -13.85
CA ALA A 70 -13.64 9.88 -13.81
C ALA A 70 -12.94 11.24 -14.08
N LYS A 71 -13.50 12.08 -14.98
CA LYS A 71 -12.97 13.43 -15.27
C LYS A 71 -13.20 14.40 -14.12
N THR A 72 -14.42 14.47 -13.58
CA THR A 72 -14.75 15.34 -12.43
C THR A 72 -13.93 14.96 -11.19
N MET A 73 -13.65 13.66 -11.01
CA MET A 73 -12.80 13.16 -9.93
C MET A 73 -11.38 13.72 -9.97
N SER A 74 -10.82 13.94 -11.16
CA SER A 74 -9.47 14.50 -11.30
C SER A 74 -9.37 15.99 -10.92
N GLN A 75 -10.48 16.73 -10.89
CA GLN A 75 -10.47 18.19 -10.67
C GLN A 75 -11.06 18.60 -9.31
N GLU A 76 -12.10 17.91 -8.83
CA GLU A 76 -12.83 18.31 -7.63
C GLU A 76 -12.37 17.63 -6.34
N TYR A 77 -11.70 16.49 -6.46
CA TYR A 77 -11.27 15.73 -5.29
C TYR A 77 -9.91 16.16 -4.77
N PRO A 78 -9.53 15.73 -3.56
CA PRO A 78 -8.22 16.08 -3.02
C PRO A 78 -7.10 15.51 -3.90
N GLN A 79 -6.16 16.38 -4.28
CA GLN A 79 -5.05 16.06 -5.19
C GLN A 79 -3.78 15.60 -4.47
N TYR A 80 -3.87 15.38 -3.16
CA TYR A 80 -2.73 15.06 -2.31
C TYR A 80 -3.05 13.90 -1.36
N MET A 81 -2.04 13.09 -1.08
CA MET A 81 -2.08 12.01 -0.09
C MET A 81 -1.11 12.32 1.04
N CYS A 82 -1.47 12.06 2.30
CA CYS A 82 -0.51 12.17 3.39
C CYS A 82 0.50 11.00 3.36
N ILE A 83 1.70 11.24 3.88
CA ILE A 83 2.78 10.24 3.91
C ILE A 83 2.35 8.91 4.54
N TYR A 84 1.53 8.94 5.60
CA TYR A 84 1.04 7.74 6.26
C TYR A 84 0.18 6.87 5.34
N CYS A 85 -0.73 7.48 4.57
CA CYS A 85 -1.53 6.75 3.59
C CYS A 85 -0.67 6.23 2.42
N TYR A 86 0.37 6.98 2.04
CA TYR A 86 1.30 6.54 1.01
C TYR A 86 2.15 5.34 1.45
N LYS A 87 2.71 5.35 2.67
CA LYS A 87 3.44 4.20 3.23
C LYS A 87 2.56 2.94 3.27
N LYS A 88 1.28 3.08 3.65
CA LYS A 88 0.33 1.96 3.58
C LYS A 88 0.15 1.44 2.16
N LEU A 89 0.04 2.33 1.19
CA LEU A 89 -0.05 1.95 -0.20
C LEU A 89 1.22 1.22 -0.69
N GLN A 90 2.41 1.70 -0.33
CA GLN A 90 3.66 1.00 -0.63
C GLN A 90 3.64 -0.42 -0.05
N GLY A 91 3.18 -0.59 1.20
CA GLY A 91 3.00 -1.90 1.82
C GLY A 91 2.06 -2.83 1.01
N VAL A 92 0.94 -2.31 0.49
CA VAL A 92 0.04 -3.08 -0.39
C VAL A 92 0.73 -3.50 -1.68
N VAL A 93 1.53 -2.62 -2.30
CA VAL A 93 2.27 -2.92 -3.53
C VAL A 93 3.33 -4.00 -3.27
N SER A 94 4.08 -3.88 -2.18
CA SER A 94 5.07 -4.89 -1.76
C SER A 94 4.40 -6.24 -1.51
N PHE A 95 3.27 -6.25 -0.80
CA PHE A 95 2.51 -7.48 -0.55
C PHE A 95 2.01 -8.10 -1.87
N LYS A 96 1.47 -7.30 -2.80
CA LYS A 96 1.03 -7.78 -4.11
C LYS A 96 2.18 -8.38 -4.92
N LYS A 97 3.38 -7.78 -4.87
CA LYS A 97 4.61 -8.33 -5.47
C LYS A 97 4.96 -9.68 -4.84
N GLN A 98 4.92 -9.77 -3.52
CA GLN A 98 5.20 -11.01 -2.79
C GLN A 98 4.23 -12.14 -3.18
N VAL A 99 2.92 -11.87 -3.21
CA VAL A 99 1.90 -12.83 -3.63
C VAL A 99 2.12 -13.29 -5.08
N ARG A 100 2.45 -12.36 -5.99
CA ARG A 100 2.75 -12.73 -7.39
C ARG A 100 3.96 -13.66 -7.46
N ASN A 101 5.05 -13.30 -6.79
CA ASN A 101 6.28 -14.07 -6.80
C ASN A 101 6.08 -15.46 -6.19
N SER A 102 5.39 -15.56 -5.06
CA SER A 102 5.10 -16.86 -4.43
C SER A 102 4.21 -17.72 -5.32
N THR A 103 3.19 -17.12 -5.96
CA THR A 103 2.29 -17.84 -6.88
C THR A 103 3.02 -18.39 -8.10
N GLN A 104 3.93 -17.61 -8.70
CA GLN A 104 4.73 -18.05 -9.84
C GLN A 104 5.60 -19.26 -9.48
N LYS A 105 6.28 -19.21 -8.33
CA LYS A 105 7.11 -20.33 -7.85
C LYS A 105 6.27 -21.59 -7.58
N LEU A 106 5.11 -21.43 -6.95
CA LEU A 106 4.18 -22.54 -6.74
C LEU A 106 3.66 -23.11 -8.06
N GLN A 107 3.38 -22.27 -9.05
CA GLN A 107 2.95 -22.70 -10.38
C GLN A 107 4.05 -23.51 -11.09
N GLU A 108 5.31 -23.11 -10.96
CA GLU A 108 6.44 -23.87 -11.52
C GLU A 108 6.52 -25.28 -10.90
N LEU A 109 6.44 -25.38 -9.58
CA LEU A 109 6.49 -26.66 -8.87
C LEU A 109 5.28 -27.55 -9.16
N LEU A 110 4.07 -27.01 -9.00
CA LEU A 110 2.84 -27.80 -8.98
C LEU A 110 2.24 -28.01 -10.37
N CYS A 111 2.35 -27.02 -11.25
CA CYS A 111 1.69 -27.06 -12.56
C CYS A 111 2.66 -27.41 -13.69
N ARG A 112 3.94 -27.03 -13.56
CA ARG A 112 4.98 -27.28 -14.58
C ARG A 112 5.93 -28.42 -14.19
N ASN A 113 5.68 -29.08 -13.05
CA ASN A 113 6.50 -30.17 -12.50
C ASN A 113 8.00 -29.83 -12.43
N ALA A 114 8.32 -28.55 -12.16
CA ALA A 114 9.70 -28.16 -11.94
C ALA A 114 10.22 -28.87 -10.68
N PRO A 115 11.45 -29.42 -10.70
CA PRO A 115 11.98 -30.20 -9.58
C PRO A 115 12.29 -29.34 -8.35
N LYS A 116 12.51 -28.03 -8.55
CA LYS A 116 12.82 -27.05 -7.50
C LYS A 116 12.47 -25.64 -7.98
N ALA A 117 12.07 -24.78 -7.06
CA ALA A 117 11.97 -23.34 -7.26
C ALA A 117 12.84 -22.64 -6.22
N GLU A 118 13.57 -21.60 -6.63
CA GLU A 118 14.47 -20.86 -5.74
C GLU A 118 13.71 -19.80 -4.93
N ILE A 119 13.94 -19.77 -3.62
CA ILE A 119 13.40 -18.75 -2.72
C ILE A 119 14.51 -17.75 -2.42
N VAL A 120 14.55 -16.66 -3.19
CA VAL A 120 15.31 -15.47 -2.80
C VAL A 120 14.46 -14.70 -1.79
N HIS A 121 14.98 -14.56 -0.58
CA HIS A 121 14.48 -13.59 0.39
C HIS A 121 15.11 -12.23 0.05
N ASP A 122 14.32 -11.30 -0.49
CA ASP A 122 14.69 -9.87 -0.50
C ASP A 122 14.57 -9.38 0.95
N GLU A 123 15.54 -9.75 1.80
CA GLU A 123 15.72 -9.20 3.14
C GLU A 123 16.36 -7.82 3.01
N GLU A 124 15.55 -6.80 2.74
CA GLU A 124 15.98 -5.40 2.95
C GLU A 124 14.85 -4.49 3.45
N ASN A 125 13.74 -5.05 3.97
CA ASN A 125 12.66 -4.23 4.55
C ASN A 125 11.82 -5.00 5.59
N GLN A 126 12.48 -5.64 6.56
CA GLN A 126 11.81 -6.19 7.75
C GLN A 126 12.39 -5.61 9.04
N GLU A 127 12.14 -4.33 9.27
CA GLU A 127 11.95 -3.83 10.63
C GLU A 127 10.57 -3.17 10.72
N MET A 128 9.52 -4.01 10.73
CA MET A 128 8.31 -3.63 11.45
C MET A 128 8.60 -3.87 12.93
N ASP A 129 9.02 -2.79 13.58
CA ASP A 129 9.27 -2.74 15.01
C ASP A 129 8.20 -3.48 15.82
N ASN A 130 8.73 -4.33 16.70
CA ASN A 130 8.04 -5.21 17.62
C ASN A 130 6.96 -4.48 18.45
N ASN A 131 5.73 -4.97 18.37
CA ASN A 131 4.94 -5.23 19.56
C ASN A 131 3.72 -6.10 19.24
N SER A 132 3.90 -7.42 19.38
CA SER A 132 2.85 -8.34 19.87
C SER A 132 3.41 -9.75 19.87
N CYS A 133 3.95 -10.15 21.02
CA CYS A 133 4.10 -11.55 21.43
C CYS A 133 2.81 -12.32 21.09
N VAL A 134 2.87 -13.25 20.13
CA VAL A 134 1.99 -14.41 20.08
C VAL A 134 2.83 -15.60 19.60
N GLU A 135 3.51 -16.25 20.54
CA GLU A 135 3.80 -17.67 20.41
C GLU A 135 2.46 -18.41 20.37
N GLN A 136 2.08 -18.95 19.21
CA GLN A 136 1.14 -20.07 19.17
C GLN A 136 1.64 -21.13 18.19
N SER A 137 2.16 -22.19 18.80
CA SER A 137 2.65 -23.42 18.19
C SER A 137 1.60 -24.09 17.30
N THR A 138 1.81 -24.07 15.99
CA THR A 138 1.01 -24.83 15.01
C THR A 138 1.62 -26.20 14.75
N THR A 139 1.72 -27.05 15.77
CA THR A 139 2.28 -28.42 15.63
C THR A 139 1.27 -29.56 15.76
N ASN A 140 -0.05 -29.31 15.75
CA ASN A 140 -1.05 -30.38 15.95
C ASN A 140 -2.27 -30.31 15.02
N ILE A 141 -2.08 -30.25 13.70
CA ILE A 141 -3.21 -30.35 12.73
C ILE A 141 -3.14 -31.61 11.83
N PHE A 142 -2.05 -32.38 11.84
CA PHE A 142 -1.88 -33.54 10.94
C PHE A 142 -1.67 -34.89 11.62
N LYS A 143 -2.51 -35.26 12.60
CA LYS A 143 -2.58 -36.66 13.07
C LYS A 143 -4.00 -37.11 13.35
N GLN A 144 -4.87 -37.15 12.33
CA GLN A 144 -6.06 -37.99 12.42
C GLN A 144 -6.68 -38.38 11.07
N GLN A 145 -5.89 -38.94 10.14
CA GLN A 145 -6.43 -39.79 9.08
C GLN A 145 -5.43 -40.92 8.78
N SER A 146 -5.41 -41.92 9.66
CA SER A 146 -4.93 -43.28 9.39
C SER A 146 -5.27 -44.16 10.59
N LYS A 147 -6.46 -44.76 10.56
CA LYS A 147 -6.75 -46.03 11.22
C LYS A 147 -7.73 -46.78 10.31
N ASP A 148 -7.20 -47.87 9.77
CA ASP A 148 -7.82 -49.12 9.31
C ASP A 148 -9.35 -49.17 9.18
#